data_AF-A0A7S3BDR1-F1
#
_entry.id   AF-A0A7S3BDR1-F1
#
_cell.length_a   1.000
_cell.length_b   1.000
_cell.length_c   1.000
_cell.angle_alpha   90.00
_cell.angle_beta   90.00
_cell.angle_gamma   90.00
#
_symmetry.space_group_name_H-M   'P 1'
#
loop_
_entity.id
_entity.type
_entity.pdbx_description
1 polymer ?
#
loop_
_entity_poly.entity_id
_entity_poly.type
_entity_poly.pdbx_seq_one_letter_code
_entity_poly.pdbx_strand_id
1 'polypeptide(L)'
;KAKALEKGYDAEEGVAGYDRCLRGRVFAPDGMLKLVFDKETKQILGVHIIGTDACELVHYGMDLVEKEATIFDVISTLFTAVTFHELFKEAALDGNSKLEFGIQWQEVLSALSVVMPSSNELSEDELRAKFKEIDTSGDGSLDEDELKAVFENLGKKVDDELIANLFHLADEDGNGTIEWDEFRTIFQVLRKMEEAGQL
;
A
#
# COMPACT_ATOMS: atom_id res chain seq x y z
N LYS A 1 -1.73 19.40 5.97
CA LYS A 1 -0.96 18.50 6.86
C LYS A 1 -0.95 19.00 8.30
N ALA A 2 -0.32 20.12 8.65
CA ALA A 2 -0.25 20.63 10.04
C ALA A 2 -1.58 20.57 10.83
N LYS A 3 -2.66 21.15 10.29
CA LYS A 3 -4.00 21.12 10.92
C LYS A 3 -4.60 19.71 11.07
N ALA A 4 -4.22 18.75 10.22
CA ALA A 4 -4.67 17.37 10.33
C ALA A 4 -3.93 16.65 11.47
N LEU A 5 -2.61 16.87 11.58
CA LEU A 5 -1.80 16.36 12.69
C LEU A 5 -2.28 16.91 14.04
N GLU A 6 -2.61 18.20 14.12
CA GLU A 6 -3.20 18.83 15.31
C GLU A 6 -4.54 18.21 15.73
N LYS A 7 -5.29 17.67 14.78
CA LYS A 7 -6.56 16.97 15.02
C LYS A 7 -6.40 15.49 15.36
N GLY A 8 -5.16 14.98 15.38
CA GLY A 8 -4.85 13.59 15.73
C GLY A 8 -4.86 12.59 14.57
N TYR A 9 -4.91 13.04 13.31
CA TYR A 9 -4.78 12.15 12.16
C TYR A 9 -3.30 11.80 11.90
N ASP A 10 -3.02 10.56 11.49
CA ASP A 10 -1.70 10.19 10.96
C ASP A 10 -1.61 10.64 9.50
N ALA A 11 -1.43 11.94 9.27
CA ALA A 11 -1.62 12.53 7.95
C ALA A 11 -0.33 12.56 7.10
N GLU A 12 -0.46 12.25 5.81
CA GLU A 12 0.56 12.45 4.77
C GLU A 12 0.04 13.39 3.66
N GLU A 13 0.94 13.80 2.76
CA GLU A 13 0.62 14.68 1.64
C GLU A 13 1.20 14.21 0.30
N GLY A 14 0.36 14.31 -0.72
CA GLY A 14 0.73 14.16 -2.11
C GLY A 14 0.71 15.51 -2.82
N VAL A 15 1.68 15.78 -3.68
CA VAL A 15 1.90 17.08 -4.30
C VAL A 15 2.19 16.93 -5.79
N ALA A 16 1.53 17.75 -6.61
CA ALA A 16 1.80 17.86 -8.04
C ALA A 16 1.97 19.33 -8.43
N GLY A 17 3.08 19.65 -9.09
CA GLY A 17 3.24 20.91 -9.80
C GLY A 17 2.37 20.94 -11.06
N TYR A 18 1.94 22.13 -11.49
CA TYR A 18 1.14 22.27 -12.72
C TYR A 18 1.91 21.79 -13.96
N ASP A 19 3.23 21.85 -13.93
CA ASP A 19 4.14 21.27 -14.93
C ASP A 19 4.05 19.74 -15.06
N ARG A 20 3.37 19.04 -14.15
CA ARG A 20 3.13 17.59 -14.27
C ARG A 20 2.00 17.20 -15.21
N CYS A 21 1.09 18.12 -15.56
CA CYS A 21 0.08 17.87 -16.59
C CYS A 21 0.38 18.62 -17.90
N LEU A 22 -0.17 18.14 -19.02
CA LEU A 22 0.05 18.80 -20.33
C LEU A 22 -0.55 20.21 -20.35
N ARG A 23 -1.72 20.40 -19.74
CA ARG A 23 -2.40 21.69 -19.67
C ARG A 23 -1.52 22.73 -18.97
N GLY A 24 -0.92 22.38 -17.83
CA GLY A 24 -0.04 23.29 -17.10
C GLY A 24 1.24 23.58 -17.87
N ARG A 25 1.92 22.55 -18.41
CA ARG A 25 3.13 22.76 -19.23
C ARG A 25 2.94 23.72 -20.40
N VAL A 26 1.77 23.71 -21.03
CA VAL A 26 1.50 24.55 -22.22
C VAL A 26 0.98 25.94 -21.85
N PHE A 27 0.10 26.05 -20.85
CA PHE A 27 -0.67 27.28 -20.61
C PHE A 27 -0.30 28.03 -19.33
N ALA A 28 0.03 27.32 -18.25
CA ALA A 28 0.33 27.92 -16.95
C ALA A 28 1.15 26.92 -16.10
N PRO A 29 2.47 26.88 -16.24
CA PRO A 29 3.31 25.89 -15.56
C PRO A 29 3.48 26.19 -14.07
N ASP A 30 3.29 27.46 -13.68
CA ASP A 30 3.43 27.91 -12.30
C ASP A 30 2.15 27.60 -11.50
N GLY A 31 2.25 26.65 -10.59
CA GLY A 31 1.15 26.25 -9.73
C GLY A 31 1.43 24.92 -9.06
N MET A 32 0.61 24.59 -8.08
CA MET A 32 0.69 23.36 -7.30
C MET A 32 -0.69 22.94 -6.82
N LEU A 33 -0.94 21.63 -6.88
CA LEU A 33 -2.02 20.96 -6.20
C LEU A 33 -1.44 20.06 -5.11
N LYS A 34 -2.07 20.07 -3.94
CA LYS A 34 -1.69 19.25 -2.80
C LYS A 34 -2.90 18.58 -2.18
N LEU A 35 -2.82 17.26 -2.06
CA LEU A 35 -3.75 16.44 -1.30
C LEU A 35 -3.14 16.16 0.08
N VAL A 36 -3.97 16.23 1.11
CA VAL A 36 -3.64 15.79 2.47
C VAL A 36 -4.59 14.65 2.77
N PHE A 37 -4.06 13.52 3.21
CA PHE A 37 -4.84 12.32 3.45
C PHE A 37 -4.32 11.60 4.69
N ASP A 38 -5.15 10.74 5.26
CA ASP A 38 -4.82 9.90 6.41
C ASP A 38 -4.04 8.65 5.95
N LYS A 39 -2.94 8.31 6.62
CA LYS A 39 -2.05 7.22 6.22
C LYS A 39 -2.66 5.84 6.45
N GLU A 40 -3.56 5.69 7.41
CA GLU A 40 -4.20 4.40 7.73
C GLU A 40 -5.37 4.15 6.78
N THR A 41 -6.38 5.02 6.85
CA THR A 41 -7.65 4.91 6.11
C THR A 41 -7.55 5.34 4.65
N LYS A 42 -6.46 6.03 4.27
CA LYS A 42 -6.21 6.57 2.93
C LYS A 42 -7.21 7.67 2.51
N GLN A 43 -8.09 8.09 3.42
CA GLN A 43 -9.11 9.11 3.19
C GLN A 43 -8.50 10.50 3.00
N ILE A 44 -9.04 11.26 2.06
CA ILE A 44 -8.60 12.62 1.77
C ILE A 44 -9.18 13.57 2.82
N LEU A 45 -8.31 14.19 3.62
CA LEU A 45 -8.64 15.11 4.69
C LEU A 45 -8.68 16.57 4.23
N GLY A 46 -8.05 16.88 3.10
CA GLY A 46 -8.05 18.23 2.57
C GLY A 46 -7.30 18.40 1.26
N VAL A 47 -7.66 19.46 0.54
CA VAL A 47 -7.08 19.82 -0.77
C VAL A 47 -6.63 21.27 -0.74
N HIS A 48 -5.44 21.54 -1.29
CA HIS A 48 -4.90 22.89 -1.43
C HIS A 48 -4.46 23.09 -2.87
N ILE A 49 -4.84 24.20 -3.47
CA ILE A 49 -4.51 24.52 -4.86
C ILE A 49 -4.04 25.96 -4.92
N ILE A 50 -2.90 26.19 -5.58
CA ILE A 50 -2.37 27.50 -5.91
C ILE A 50 -2.01 27.48 -7.38
N GLY A 51 -2.54 28.41 -8.17
CA GLY A 51 -2.28 28.46 -9.61
C GLY A 51 -3.46 29.03 -10.38
N THR A 52 -3.30 29.12 -11.70
CA THR A 52 -4.38 29.50 -12.61
C THR A 52 -5.55 28.54 -12.48
N ASP A 53 -6.78 29.05 -12.51
CA ASP A 53 -8.02 28.26 -12.39
C ASP A 53 -8.16 27.45 -11.08
N ALA A 54 -7.40 27.78 -10.02
CA ALA A 54 -7.52 27.09 -8.72
C ALA A 54 -8.96 27.10 -8.15
N CYS A 55 -9.68 28.22 -8.31
CA CYS A 55 -11.08 28.35 -7.90
C CYS A 55 -12.02 27.43 -8.72
N GLU A 56 -11.66 27.11 -9.95
CA GLU A 56 -12.42 26.20 -10.81
C GLU A 56 -12.06 24.73 -10.54
N LEU A 57 -11.02 24.43 -9.75
CA LEU A 57 -10.62 23.06 -9.41
C LEU A 57 -10.99 22.67 -7.99
N VAL A 58 -11.05 23.65 -7.08
CA VAL A 58 -11.25 23.40 -5.64
C VAL A 58 -12.57 22.68 -5.35
N HIS A 59 -13.59 22.88 -6.18
CA HIS A 59 -14.91 22.24 -6.00
C HIS A 59 -14.82 20.71 -6.06
N TYR A 60 -14.01 20.14 -6.96
CA TYR A 60 -13.79 18.69 -7.01
C TYR A 60 -13.05 18.19 -5.76
N GLY A 61 -12.07 18.97 -5.29
CA GLY A 61 -11.39 18.69 -4.03
C GLY A 61 -12.33 18.73 -2.81
N MET A 62 -13.32 19.63 -2.81
CA MET A 62 -14.35 19.69 -1.77
C MET A 62 -15.24 18.44 -1.79
N ASP A 63 -15.67 18.01 -2.98
CA ASP A 63 -16.50 16.81 -3.17
C ASP A 63 -15.77 15.53 -2.70
N LEU A 64 -14.47 15.41 -2.97
CA LEU A 64 -13.65 14.29 -2.48
C LEU A 64 -13.62 14.22 -0.95
N VAL A 65 -13.47 15.38 -0.28
CA VAL A 65 -13.45 15.44 1.19
C VAL A 65 -14.84 15.18 1.77
N GLU A 66 -15.89 15.73 1.17
CA GLU A 66 -17.28 15.55 1.62
C GLU A 66 -17.75 14.09 1.52
N LYS A 67 -17.29 13.38 0.48
CA LYS A 67 -17.59 11.95 0.27
C LYS A 67 -16.65 11.00 1.00
N GLU A 68 -15.72 11.52 1.81
CA GLU A 68 -14.69 10.71 2.48
C GLU A 68 -13.88 9.83 1.51
N ALA A 69 -13.68 10.32 0.28
CA ALA A 69 -13.00 9.57 -0.77
C ALA A 69 -11.53 9.33 -0.42
N THR A 70 -10.98 8.23 -0.90
CA THR A 70 -9.59 7.84 -0.68
C THR A 70 -8.68 8.33 -1.82
N ILE A 71 -7.37 8.36 -1.58
CA ILE A 71 -6.40 8.58 -2.66
C ILE A 71 -6.49 7.51 -3.76
N PHE A 72 -6.93 6.29 -3.44
CA PHE A 72 -7.10 5.20 -4.41
C PHE A 72 -8.30 5.42 -5.33
N ASP A 73 -9.37 6.04 -4.83
CA ASP A 73 -10.50 6.45 -5.66
C ASP A 73 -10.07 7.49 -6.71
N VAL A 74 -9.19 8.42 -6.32
CA VAL A 74 -8.61 9.43 -7.23
C VAL A 74 -7.68 8.80 -8.27
N ILE A 75 -6.83 7.86 -7.85
CA ILE A 75 -5.94 7.11 -8.77
C ILE A 75 -6.76 6.35 -9.82
N SER A 76 -7.87 5.74 -9.39
CA SER A 76 -8.77 4.96 -10.24
C SER A 76 -9.67 5.83 -11.13
N THR A 77 -9.89 7.09 -10.78
CA THR A 77 -10.72 8.02 -11.54
C THR A 77 -10.13 8.33 -12.91
N LEU A 78 -10.95 8.28 -13.96
CA LEU A 78 -10.55 8.70 -15.31
C LEU A 78 -10.74 10.22 -15.45
N PHE A 79 -9.64 10.96 -15.49
CA PHE A 79 -9.66 12.38 -15.82
C PHE A 79 -9.58 12.57 -17.34
N THR A 80 -10.31 13.57 -17.83
CA THR A 80 -10.20 13.97 -19.22
C THR A 80 -8.80 14.51 -19.48
N ALA A 81 -8.20 14.02 -20.56
CA ALA A 81 -6.85 14.41 -20.94
C ALA A 81 -6.76 15.92 -21.22
N VAL A 82 -5.58 16.48 -20.96
CA VAL A 82 -5.26 17.90 -21.19
C VAL A 82 -6.10 18.82 -20.30
N THR A 83 -6.37 18.40 -19.06
CA THR A 83 -7.06 19.24 -18.06
C THR A 83 -6.26 19.34 -16.77
N PHE A 84 -6.48 20.41 -16.01
CA PHE A 84 -5.86 20.53 -14.69
C PHE A 84 -6.40 19.51 -13.67
N HIS A 85 -7.53 18.86 -13.94
CA HIS A 85 -8.04 17.79 -13.08
C HIS A 85 -7.08 16.59 -13.02
N GLU A 86 -6.25 16.37 -14.04
CA GLU A 86 -5.19 15.36 -14.04
C GLU A 86 -4.21 15.54 -12.85
N LEU A 87 -4.05 16.77 -12.35
CA LEU A 87 -3.18 17.05 -11.21
C LEU A 87 -3.65 16.38 -9.91
N PHE A 88 -4.95 16.08 -9.77
CA PHE A 88 -5.44 15.29 -8.64
C PHE A 88 -4.87 13.87 -8.67
N LYS A 89 -4.82 13.25 -9.86
CA LYS A 89 -4.19 11.93 -10.04
C LYS A 89 -2.70 11.98 -9.76
N GLU A 90 -1.99 12.96 -10.33
CA GLU A 90 -0.55 13.13 -10.09
C GLU A 90 -0.23 13.34 -8.60
N ALA A 91 -1.01 14.16 -7.90
CA ALA A 91 -0.84 14.37 -6.47
C ALA A 91 -1.17 13.11 -5.66
N ALA A 92 -2.21 12.37 -6.04
CA ALA A 92 -2.54 11.10 -5.38
C ALA A 92 -1.44 10.04 -5.58
N LEU A 93 -0.85 9.95 -6.79
CA LEU A 93 0.30 9.08 -7.07
C LEU A 93 1.55 9.50 -6.29
N ASP A 94 1.84 10.80 -6.20
CA ASP A 94 2.94 11.31 -5.37
C ASP A 94 2.72 10.96 -3.89
N GLY A 95 1.49 11.15 -3.38
CA GLY A 95 1.10 10.74 -2.03
C GLY A 95 1.26 9.24 -1.81
N ASN A 96 0.82 8.44 -2.77
CA ASN A 96 0.95 6.98 -2.74
C ASN A 96 2.41 6.51 -2.75
N SER A 97 3.32 7.24 -3.40
CA SER A 97 4.76 6.89 -3.36
C SER A 97 5.43 7.17 -2.02
N LYS A 98 4.82 8.02 -1.19
CA LYS A 98 5.25 8.34 0.18
C LYS A 98 4.54 7.53 1.24
N LEU A 99 3.38 6.99 0.90
CA LEU A 99 2.83 5.89 1.67
C LEU A 99 3.82 4.76 1.62
N GLU A 100 4.01 4.13 2.76
CA GLU A 100 4.66 2.85 2.79
C GLU A 100 3.75 1.84 2.09
N PHE A 101 3.92 1.74 0.78
CA PHE A 101 4.09 0.43 0.15
C PHE A 101 5.59 0.07 0.17
N GLY A 102 6.28 0.43 1.26
CA GLY A 102 7.65 0.91 1.15
C GLY A 102 8.42 0.96 2.45
N ILE A 103 8.22 0.02 3.37
CA ILE A 103 9.31 -0.48 4.23
C ILE A 103 9.19 -2.00 4.25
N GLN A 104 10.32 -2.67 3.99
CA GLN A 104 10.54 -4.10 4.14
C GLN A 104 9.86 -5.10 3.20
N TRP A 105 9.36 -4.77 2.01
CA TRP A 105 9.04 -5.85 1.05
C TRP A 105 10.26 -6.74 0.80
N GLN A 106 11.47 -6.19 0.71
CA GLN A 106 12.68 -7.00 0.67
C GLN A 106 12.92 -7.83 1.93
N GLU A 107 12.53 -7.38 3.12
CA GLU A 107 12.74 -8.13 4.36
C GLU A 107 11.63 -9.15 4.60
N VAL A 108 10.36 -8.85 4.28
CA VAL A 108 9.24 -9.79 4.16
C VAL A 108 9.59 -10.89 3.15
N LEU A 109 10.05 -10.53 1.95
CA LEU A 109 10.48 -11.49 0.93
C LEU A 109 11.73 -12.25 1.36
N SER A 110 12.69 -11.59 2.00
CA SER A 110 13.88 -12.25 2.56
C SER A 110 13.53 -13.18 3.73
N ALA A 111 12.48 -12.88 4.48
CA ALA A 111 11.99 -13.72 5.56
C ALA A 111 11.27 -14.92 4.96
N LEU A 112 10.28 -14.69 4.09
CA LEU A 112 9.52 -15.73 3.40
C LEU A 112 10.41 -16.66 2.58
N SER A 113 11.44 -16.17 1.88
CA SER A 113 12.40 -17.00 1.12
C SER A 113 13.29 -17.91 1.98
N VAL A 114 13.37 -17.69 3.30
CA VAL A 114 14.09 -18.61 4.21
C VAL A 114 13.19 -19.77 4.62
N VAL A 115 11.91 -19.50 4.84
CA VAL A 115 10.89 -20.52 5.14
C VAL A 115 10.55 -21.31 3.87
N MET A 116 10.56 -20.62 2.73
CA MET A 116 10.13 -21.12 1.42
C MET A 116 11.36 -21.22 0.51
N PRO A 117 11.88 -22.43 0.23
CA PRO A 117 13.03 -22.56 -0.64
C PRO A 117 12.74 -21.99 -2.03
N SER A 118 13.69 -21.24 -2.58
CA SER A 118 13.61 -20.71 -3.94
C SER A 118 13.74 -21.84 -4.96
N SER A 119 12.62 -22.35 -5.45
CA SER A 119 12.59 -23.13 -6.69
C SER A 119 11.18 -23.18 -7.25
N ASN A 120 11.11 -22.95 -8.56
CA ASN A 120 9.95 -22.78 -9.42
C ASN A 120 8.95 -23.97 -9.48
N GLU A 121 8.97 -24.89 -8.51
CA GLU A 121 8.28 -26.19 -8.56
C GLU A 121 7.79 -26.71 -7.19
N LEU A 122 7.59 -25.88 -6.16
CA LEU A 122 6.93 -26.39 -4.95
C LEU A 122 5.50 -26.80 -5.28
N SER A 123 5.23 -28.10 -5.16
CA SER A 123 3.89 -28.66 -5.32
C SER A 123 2.98 -28.25 -4.16
N GLU A 124 1.67 -28.29 -4.39
CA GLU A 124 0.68 -27.97 -3.33
C GLU A 124 0.87 -28.85 -2.09
N ASP A 125 1.29 -30.11 -2.29
CA ASP A 125 1.58 -31.05 -1.22
C ASP A 125 2.81 -30.64 -0.38
N GLU A 126 3.84 -30.08 -1.00
CA GLU A 126 5.05 -29.60 -0.29
C GLU A 126 4.77 -28.31 0.49
N LEU A 127 4.00 -27.38 -0.10
CA LEU A 127 3.54 -26.18 0.60
C LEU A 127 2.69 -26.54 1.80
N ARG A 128 1.81 -27.54 1.65
CA ARG A 128 0.96 -28.02 2.74
C ARG A 128 1.74 -28.76 3.82
N ALA A 129 2.80 -29.48 3.44
CA ALA A 129 3.71 -30.09 4.40
C ALA A 129 4.47 -29.02 5.20
N LYS A 130 4.90 -27.93 4.55
CA LYS A 130 5.54 -26.80 5.21
C LYS A 130 4.59 -26.05 6.13
N PHE A 131 3.38 -25.77 5.69
CA PHE A 131 2.34 -25.16 6.53
C PHE A 131 2.13 -25.95 7.84
N LYS A 132 2.01 -27.28 7.73
CA LYS A 132 1.88 -28.17 8.90
C LYS A 132 3.13 -28.27 9.78
N GLU A 133 4.30 -27.91 9.26
CA GLU A 133 5.54 -27.87 10.04
C GLU A 133 5.60 -26.60 10.91
N ILE A 134 4.97 -25.52 10.45
CA ILE A 134 4.88 -24.23 11.14
C ILE A 134 3.74 -24.26 12.16
N ASP A 135 2.56 -24.75 11.74
CA ASP A 135 1.35 -24.94 12.57
C ASP A 135 1.64 -25.97 13.69
N THR A 136 2.13 -25.47 14.82
CA THR A 136 2.58 -26.30 15.95
C THR A 136 1.40 -26.62 16.86
N SER A 137 0.42 -25.72 16.91
CA SER A 137 -0.85 -25.91 17.61
C SER A 137 -1.74 -26.97 16.94
N GLY A 138 -1.61 -27.15 15.63
CA GLY A 138 -2.37 -28.08 14.81
C GLY A 138 -3.81 -27.64 14.56
N ASP A 139 -4.09 -26.34 14.69
CA ASP A 139 -5.44 -25.80 14.54
C ASP A 139 -5.82 -25.49 13.08
N GLY A 140 -4.85 -25.58 12.17
CA GLY A 140 -5.04 -25.34 10.74
C GLY A 140 -4.91 -23.89 10.32
N SER A 141 -4.49 -23.01 11.23
CA SER A 141 -4.16 -21.61 11.02
C SER A 141 -2.77 -21.30 11.59
N LEU A 142 -2.16 -20.18 11.18
CA LEU A 142 -0.87 -19.74 11.71
C LEU A 142 -1.06 -18.44 12.48
N ASP A 143 -0.68 -18.44 13.76
CA ASP A 143 -0.69 -17.23 14.58
C ASP A 143 0.66 -16.49 14.58
N GLU A 144 0.67 -15.29 15.18
CA GLU A 144 1.88 -14.46 15.26
C GLU A 144 3.04 -15.16 15.99
N ASP A 145 2.75 -15.92 17.04
CA ASP A 145 3.76 -16.57 17.87
C ASP A 145 4.39 -17.76 17.14
N GLU A 146 3.59 -18.53 16.41
CA GLU A 146 4.05 -19.63 15.56
C GLU A 146 4.97 -19.13 14.43
N LEU A 147 4.59 -18.02 13.78
CA LEU A 147 5.43 -17.40 12.76
C LEU A 147 6.74 -16.86 13.34
N LYS A 148 6.69 -16.14 14.47
CA LYS A 148 7.89 -15.64 15.17
C LYS A 148 8.83 -16.78 15.52
N ALA A 149 8.30 -17.87 16.09
CA ALA A 149 9.09 -19.04 16.47
C ALA A 149 9.83 -19.66 15.28
N VAL A 150 9.18 -19.75 14.11
CA VAL A 150 9.82 -20.28 12.90
C VAL A 150 10.99 -19.43 12.45
N PHE A 151 10.85 -18.11 12.44
CA PHE A 151 11.96 -17.24 12.06
C PHE A 151 13.11 -17.24 13.07
N GLU A 152 12.81 -17.28 14.37
CA GLU A 152 13.82 -17.40 15.42
C GLU A 152 14.61 -18.72 15.30
N ASN A 153 13.92 -19.83 15.02
CA ASN A 153 14.54 -21.14 14.79
C ASN A 153 15.47 -21.15 13.57
N LEU A 154 15.20 -20.31 12.57
CA LEU A 154 16.03 -20.13 11.37
C LEU A 154 17.18 -19.14 11.60
N GLY A 155 17.35 -18.63 12.82
CA GLY A 155 18.45 -17.74 13.20
C GLY A 155 18.26 -16.29 12.76
N LYS A 156 17.05 -15.91 12.32
CA LYS A 156 16.69 -14.53 12.02
C LYS A 156 15.90 -13.95 13.18
N LYS A 157 16.33 -12.77 13.66
CA LYS A 157 15.48 -11.95 14.51
C LYS A 157 14.54 -11.16 13.63
N VAL A 158 13.25 -11.38 13.83
CA VAL A 158 12.16 -10.61 13.24
C VAL A 158 11.72 -9.60 14.29
N ASP A 159 11.45 -8.38 13.88
CA ASP A 159 10.75 -7.43 14.74
C ASP A 159 9.23 -7.65 14.63
N ASP A 160 8.49 -7.15 15.63
CA ASP A 160 7.03 -7.24 15.66
C ASP A 160 6.38 -6.49 14.47
N GLU A 161 7.08 -5.49 13.94
CA GLU A 161 6.64 -4.68 12.80
C GLU A 161 6.62 -5.50 11.50
N LEU A 162 7.65 -6.31 11.24
CA LEU A 162 7.73 -7.21 10.09
C LEU A 162 6.67 -8.32 10.16
N ILE A 163 6.36 -8.83 11.35
CA ILE A 163 5.26 -9.80 11.55
C ILE A 163 3.92 -9.13 11.26
N ALA A 164 3.65 -7.96 11.83
CA ALA A 164 2.42 -7.21 11.57
C ALA A 164 2.23 -6.91 10.07
N ASN A 165 3.31 -6.55 9.37
CA ASN A 165 3.30 -6.33 7.92
C ASN A 165 2.99 -7.61 7.12
N LEU A 166 3.47 -8.77 7.58
CA LEU A 166 3.19 -10.06 6.96
C LEU A 166 1.71 -10.45 7.14
N PHE A 167 1.14 -10.22 8.32
CA PHE A 167 -0.28 -10.42 8.59
C PHE A 167 -1.15 -9.50 7.75
N HIS A 168 -0.83 -8.21 7.65
CA HIS A 168 -1.60 -7.27 6.82
C HIS A 168 -1.67 -7.73 5.34
N LEU A 169 -0.64 -8.43 4.84
CA LEU A 169 -0.67 -8.97 3.49
C LEU A 169 -1.48 -10.26 3.36
N ALA A 170 -1.41 -11.10 4.38
CA ALA A 170 -1.86 -12.48 4.35
C ALA A 170 -3.32 -12.63 4.76
N ASP A 171 -3.67 -12.00 5.88
CA ASP A 171 -4.94 -12.09 6.59
C ASP A 171 -5.98 -11.21 5.87
N GLU A 172 -6.69 -11.81 4.91
CA GLU A 172 -7.67 -11.12 4.06
C GLU A 172 -8.97 -10.87 4.82
N ASP A 173 -9.30 -11.73 5.78
CA ASP A 173 -10.53 -11.64 6.57
C ASP A 173 -10.38 -10.88 7.91
N GLY A 174 -9.13 -10.59 8.31
CA GLY A 174 -8.76 -9.79 9.48
C GLY A 174 -8.94 -10.53 10.80
N ASN A 175 -8.87 -11.86 10.80
CA ASN A 175 -9.12 -12.67 11.98
C ASN A 175 -7.90 -12.83 12.91
N GLY A 176 -6.74 -12.34 12.50
CA GLY A 176 -5.49 -12.38 13.26
C GLY A 176 -4.76 -13.72 13.18
N THR A 177 -5.14 -14.59 12.24
CA THR A 177 -4.49 -15.85 11.91
C THR A 177 -4.36 -15.97 10.40
N ILE A 178 -3.46 -16.84 9.91
CA ILE A 178 -3.31 -17.10 8.47
C ILE A 178 -3.78 -18.52 8.16
N GLU A 179 -4.91 -18.68 7.46
CA GLU A 179 -5.33 -20.02 7.03
C GLU A 179 -4.56 -20.51 5.80
N TRP A 180 -4.71 -21.81 5.51
CA TRP A 180 -4.17 -22.43 4.30
C TRP A 180 -4.52 -21.68 3.00
N ASP A 181 -5.78 -21.24 2.86
CA ASP A 181 -6.24 -20.56 1.65
C ASP A 181 -5.64 -19.15 1.48
N GLU A 182 -5.26 -18.51 2.57
CA GLU A 182 -4.56 -17.23 2.62
C GLU A 182 -3.06 -17.43 2.36
N PHE A 183 -2.46 -18.40 3.06
CA PHE A 183 -1.06 -18.80 2.89
C PHE A 183 -0.72 -19.15 1.43
N ARG A 184 -1.59 -19.91 0.74
CA ARG A 184 -1.38 -20.22 -0.69
C ARG A 184 -1.52 -18.99 -1.58
N THR A 185 -2.34 -18.01 -1.21
CA THR A 185 -2.64 -16.84 -2.03
C THR A 185 -1.43 -15.91 -2.06
N ILE A 186 -0.76 -15.73 -0.92
CA ILE A 186 0.54 -15.05 -0.82
C ILE A 186 1.53 -15.67 -1.82
N PHE A 187 1.64 -17.00 -1.83
CA PHE A 187 2.57 -17.70 -2.72
C PHE A 187 2.27 -17.45 -4.20
N GLN A 188 0.99 -17.46 -4.59
CA GLN A 188 0.59 -17.15 -5.96
C GLN A 188 0.89 -15.70 -6.35
N VAL A 189 0.75 -14.76 -5.42
CA VAL A 189 1.08 -13.34 -5.64
C VAL A 189 2.59 -13.17 -5.81
N LEU A 190 3.39 -13.78 -4.93
CA LEU A 190 4.85 -13.73 -5.00
C LEU A 190 5.40 -14.28 -6.32
N ARG A 191 4.87 -15.41 -6.78
CA ARG A 191 5.30 -16.01 -8.05
C ARG A 191 4.98 -15.10 -9.24
N LYS A 192 3.81 -14.47 -9.24
CA LYS A 192 3.44 -13.49 -10.27
C LYS A 192 4.35 -12.25 -10.25
N MET A 193 4.79 -11.81 -9.08
CA MET A 193 5.70 -10.67 -8.94
C MET A 193 7.12 -10.97 -9.44
N GLU A 194 7.65 -12.17 -9.14
CA GLU A 194 8.93 -12.65 -9.70
C GLU A 194 8.87 -12.79 -11.23
N GLU A 195 7.80 -13.39 -11.76
CA GLU A 195 7.58 -13.55 -13.20
C GLU A 195 7.45 -12.20 -13.94
N ALA A 196 6.91 -11.17 -13.26
CA ALA A 196 6.75 -9.82 -13.80
C ALA A 196 8.05 -8.97 -13.77
N GLY A 197 9.13 -9.46 -13.18
CA GLY A 197 10.40 -8.73 -13.07
C GLY A 197 10.32 -7.46 -12.21
N GLN A 198 9.45 -7.47 -11.19
CA GLN A 198 9.20 -6.35 -10.29
C GLN A 198 9.87 -6.50 -8.92
N LEU A 199 10.83 -7.43 -8.80
CA LEU A 199 11.69 -7.65 -7.63
C LEU A 199 13.17 -7.53 -8.00
#